data_AF-A0A1T4Q7W5-F1
#
_entry.id   AF-A0A1T4Q7W5-F1
#
_cell.length_a   1.000
_cell.length_b   1.000
_cell.length_c   1.000
_cell.angle_alpha   90.00
_cell.angle_beta   90.00
_cell.angle_gamma   90.00
#
_symmetry.space_group_name_H-M   'P 1'
#
loop_
_entity.id
_entity.type
_entity.pdbx_description
1 polymer ?
#
loop_
_entity_poly.entity_id
_entity_poly.type
_entity_poly.pdbx_seq_one_letter_code
_entity_poly.pdbx_strand_id
1 'polypeptide(L)'
;MLDASRRASFCTGKTQWLSLREDGTLQIFVEAVDQPRRIITSAVDGTLWQRLHDISAINRATAAMRRLGQAFQSHWIAQIESLLRRARELGYDAQPDQIAFAVHGLTLGMAFDQHPRVREALSSASERGEGFCQAMAAFTPAELHAIAGALASTSARKGFPA
;
A
#
# COMPACT_ATOMS: atom_id res chain seq x y z
N MET A 1 -0.17 -41.22 4.79
CA MET A 1 0.24 -39.95 5.44
C MET A 1 1.08 -39.21 4.42
N LEU A 2 0.56 -38.09 3.91
CA LEU A 2 0.85 -37.56 2.57
C LEU A 2 2.22 -36.88 2.48
N ASP A 3 3.04 -37.44 1.59
CA ASP A 3 4.15 -36.80 0.90
C ASP A 3 3.58 -35.82 -0.15
N ALA A 4 4.07 -34.59 -0.16
CA ALA A 4 4.08 -33.69 -1.32
C ALA A 4 4.95 -32.46 -1.00
N SER A 5 6.26 -32.65 -1.05
CA SER A 5 7.21 -31.55 -1.17
C SER A 5 6.89 -30.69 -2.41
N ARG A 6 6.27 -29.51 -2.24
CA ARG A 6 6.22 -28.51 -3.33
C ARG A 6 7.50 -27.68 -3.32
N ARG A 7 8.58 -28.29 -3.83
CA ARG A 7 9.77 -27.57 -4.29
C ARG A 7 9.44 -26.91 -5.63
N ALA A 8 9.23 -25.61 -5.64
CA ALA A 8 9.37 -24.83 -6.87
C ALA A 8 10.84 -24.43 -7.01
N SER A 9 11.63 -25.23 -7.71
CA SER A 9 12.97 -24.81 -8.16
C SER A 9 12.81 -23.90 -9.37
N PHE A 10 13.07 -22.60 -9.21
CA PHE A 10 13.39 -21.74 -10.35
C PHE A 10 14.88 -21.84 -10.66
N CYS A 11 15.30 -23.00 -11.18
CA CYS A 11 16.61 -23.18 -11.78
C CYS A 11 16.47 -23.02 -13.29
N THR A 12 16.14 -21.81 -13.75
CA THR A 12 16.39 -21.51 -15.17
C THR A 12 17.81 -20.95 -15.22
N GLY A 13 18.65 -21.44 -16.13
CA GLY A 13 20.01 -20.93 -16.37
C GLY A 13 20.01 -19.51 -16.96
N LYS A 14 19.21 -18.62 -16.38
CA LYS A 14 18.92 -17.28 -16.86
C LYS A 14 18.87 -16.33 -15.66
N THR A 15 19.66 -15.25 -15.71
CA THR A 15 19.56 -14.14 -14.76
C THR A 15 18.44 -13.23 -15.21
N GLN A 16 17.55 -12.89 -14.29
CA GLN A 16 16.51 -11.90 -14.54
C GLN A 16 16.87 -10.62 -13.80
N TRP A 17 17.13 -9.54 -14.54
CA TRP A 17 17.28 -8.21 -13.97
C TRP A 17 15.95 -7.48 -14.06
N LEU A 18 15.52 -6.95 -12.92
CA LEU A 18 14.30 -6.19 -12.78
C LEU A 18 14.69 -4.72 -12.69
N SER A 19 14.33 -3.92 -13.70
CA SER A 19 14.48 -2.47 -13.65
C SER A 19 13.10 -1.84 -13.60
N LEU A 20 12.85 -1.03 -12.58
CA LEU A 20 11.63 -0.23 -12.47
C LEU A 20 11.92 1.12 -13.13
N ARG A 21 11.20 1.43 -14.20
CA ARG A 21 11.28 2.74 -14.85
C ARG A 21 10.53 3.80 -14.04
N GLU A 22 10.88 5.06 -14.25
CA GLU A 22 10.21 6.22 -13.63
C GLU A 22 8.71 6.26 -13.93
N ASP A 23 8.30 5.71 -15.09
CA ASP A 23 6.90 5.58 -15.47
C ASP A 23 6.16 4.44 -14.75
N GLY A 24 6.83 3.68 -13.88
CA GLY A 24 6.26 2.56 -13.13
C GLY A 24 6.24 1.24 -13.90
N THR A 25 6.78 1.21 -15.13
CA THR A 25 6.89 0.00 -15.93
C THR A 25 8.05 -0.86 -15.42
N LEU A 26 7.76 -2.13 -15.16
CA LEU A 26 8.78 -3.12 -14.81
C LEU A 26 9.39 -3.68 -16.10
N GLN A 27 10.70 -3.50 -16.30
CA GLN A 27 11.47 -4.17 -17.34
C GLN A 27 12.16 -5.40 -16.78
N ILE A 28 11.97 -6.53 -17.44
CA ILE A 28 12.61 -7.79 -17.10
C ILE A 28 13.64 -8.11 -18.19
N PHE A 29 14.92 -8.03 -17.87
CA PHE A 29 15.99 -8.46 -18.76
C PHE A 29 16.35 -9.89 -18.40
N VAL A 30 16.30 -10.79 -19.38
CA VAL A 30 16.61 -12.21 -19.17
C VAL A 30 17.88 -12.56 -19.93
N GLU A 31 18.98 -12.75 -19.20
CA GLU A 31 20.29 -13.09 -19.74
C GLU A 31 20.60 -14.56 -19.48
N ALA A 32 21.01 -15.32 -20.51
CA ALA A 32 21.44 -16.71 -20.32
C ALA A 32 22.77 -16.74 -19.54
N VAL A 33 22.86 -17.57 -18.51
CA VAL A 33 24.04 -17.67 -17.65
C VAL A 33 24.78 -18.97 -17.98
N ASP A 34 25.96 -18.84 -18.60
CA ASP A 34 26.79 -19.98 -19.02
C ASP A 34 27.65 -20.59 -17.90
N GLN A 35 27.66 -20.01 -16.69
CA GLN A 35 28.43 -20.52 -15.55
C GLN A 35 27.56 -20.81 -14.32
N PRO A 36 27.81 -21.91 -13.58
CA PRO A 36 27.08 -22.19 -12.34
C PRO A 36 27.35 -21.09 -11.31
N ARG A 37 26.34 -20.24 -11.06
CA ARG A 37 26.41 -19.22 -10.02
C ARG A 37 26.15 -19.84 -8.65
N ARG A 38 26.92 -19.40 -7.66
CA ARG A 38 26.67 -19.67 -6.24
C ARG A 38 25.32 -19.08 -5.85
N ILE A 39 24.33 -19.94 -5.63
CA ILE A 39 23.04 -19.54 -5.07
C ILE A 39 23.28 -19.21 -3.60
N ILE A 40 23.18 -17.92 -3.25
CA ILE A 40 23.12 -17.52 -1.84
C ILE A 40 21.67 -17.71 -1.41
N THR A 41 21.39 -18.83 -0.76
CA THR A 41 20.10 -19.08 -0.13
C THR A 41 20.09 -18.33 1.20
N SER A 42 19.61 -17.10 1.19
CA SER A 42 19.33 -16.40 2.45
C SER A 42 17.95 -16.81 2.92
N ALA A 43 17.85 -17.29 4.16
CA ALA A 43 16.56 -17.48 4.80
C ALA A 43 15.87 -16.11 4.91
N VAL A 44 14.70 -15.97 4.29
CA VAL A 44 13.87 -14.78 4.47
C VAL A 44 13.16 -14.94 5.80
N ASP A 45 13.66 -14.26 6.82
CA ASP A 45 13.00 -14.21 8.12
C ASP A 45 11.72 -13.36 8.08
N GLY A 46 10.94 -13.39 9.15
CA GLY A 46 9.68 -12.63 9.23
C GLY A 46 9.87 -11.11 9.06
N THR A 47 11.02 -10.58 9.48
CA THR A 47 11.35 -9.16 9.36
C THR A 47 11.56 -8.77 7.90
N LEU A 48 12.34 -9.57 7.16
CA LEU A 48 12.57 -9.34 5.74
C LEU A 48 11.28 -9.51 4.94
N TRP A 49 10.43 -10.49 5.29
CA TRP A 49 9.11 -10.63 4.68
C TRP A 49 8.22 -9.41 4.90
N GLN A 50 8.17 -8.88 6.12
CA GLN A 50 7.39 -7.69 6.41
C GLN A 50 7.90 -6.47 5.62
N ARG A 51 9.22 -6.30 5.49
CA ARG A 51 9.80 -5.22 4.68
C ARG A 51 9.41 -5.32 3.21
N LEU A 52 9.45 -6.53 2.63
CA LEU A 52 9.02 -6.75 1.25
C LEU A 52 7.52 -6.45 1.08
N HIS A 53 6.70 -6.82 2.08
CA HIS A 53 5.28 -6.51 2.09
C HIS A 53 5.01 -5.00 2.13
N ASP A 54 5.72 -4.27 3.00
CA ASP A 54 5.60 -2.81 3.14
C ASP A 54 6.04 -2.10 1.85
N ILE A 55 7.16 -2.51 1.24
CA ILE A 55 7.62 -1.99 -0.07
C ILE A 55 6.56 -2.23 -1.16
N SER A 56 5.97 -3.43 -1.21
CA SER A 56 4.89 -3.75 -2.17
C SER A 56 3.68 -2.83 -1.96
N ALA A 57 3.27 -2.60 -0.72
CA ALA A 57 2.15 -1.72 -0.41
C ALA A 57 2.43 -0.26 -0.81
N ILE A 58 3.63 0.26 -0.51
CA ILE A 58 4.07 1.61 -0.90
C ILE A 58 4.03 1.79 -2.42
N ASN A 59 4.61 0.85 -3.16
CA ASN A 59 4.63 0.90 -4.62
C ASN A 59 3.21 0.86 -5.21
N ARG A 60 2.32 0.03 -4.66
CA ARG A 60 0.93 -0.08 -5.11
C ARG A 60 0.12 1.18 -4.80
N ALA A 61 0.27 1.76 -3.61
CA ALA A 61 -0.37 3.02 -3.26
C ALA A 61 0.12 4.16 -4.16
N THR A 62 1.44 4.22 -4.41
CA THR A 62 2.04 5.22 -5.31
C THR A 62 1.53 5.08 -6.75
N ALA A 63 1.47 3.85 -7.26
CA ALA A 63 0.90 3.57 -8.58
C ALA A 63 -0.60 3.93 -8.67
N ALA A 64 -1.36 3.71 -7.60
CA ALA A 64 -2.77 4.11 -7.53
C ALA A 64 -2.93 5.63 -7.61
N MET A 65 -2.14 6.40 -6.85
CA MET A 65 -2.15 7.87 -6.94
C MET A 65 -1.85 8.37 -8.36
N ARG A 66 -0.89 7.74 -9.04
CA ARG A 66 -0.58 8.07 -10.45
C ARG A 66 -1.73 7.77 -11.40
N ARG A 67 -2.46 6.67 -11.21
CA ARG A 67 -3.67 6.36 -12.00
C ARG A 67 -4.80 7.36 -11.75
N LEU A 68 -4.83 7.99 -10.57
CA LEU A 68 -5.72 9.10 -10.25
C LEU A 68 -5.23 10.45 -10.82
N GLY A 69 -4.20 10.45 -11.67
CA GLY A 69 -3.67 11.64 -12.33
C GLY A 69 -2.73 12.48 -11.48
N GLN A 70 -2.33 12.01 -10.29
CA GLN A 70 -1.42 12.74 -9.42
C GLN A 70 0.04 12.45 -9.81
N ALA A 71 0.84 13.51 -9.97
CA ALA A 71 2.29 13.38 -10.16
C ALA A 71 2.95 12.89 -8.87
N PHE A 72 3.98 12.06 -8.99
CA PHE A 72 4.71 11.56 -7.82
C PHE A 72 5.31 12.72 -7.01
N GLN A 73 5.14 12.67 -5.69
CA GLN A 73 5.76 13.61 -4.75
C GLN A 73 6.65 12.84 -3.78
N SER A 74 7.86 13.35 -3.55
CA SER A 74 8.89 12.66 -2.74
C SER A 74 8.44 12.37 -1.30
N HIS A 75 7.61 13.23 -0.73
CA HIS A 75 7.09 13.07 0.64
C HIS A 75 6.00 11.99 0.77
N TRP A 76 5.46 11.46 -0.34
CA TRP A 76 4.43 10.41 -0.29
C TRP A 76 4.92 9.14 0.35
N ILE A 77 6.18 8.74 0.15
CA ILE A 77 6.71 7.49 0.71
C ILE A 77 6.56 7.49 2.24
N ALA A 78 7.04 8.55 2.89
CA ALA A 78 6.94 8.69 4.35
C ALA A 78 5.48 8.79 4.83
N GLN A 79 4.61 9.46 4.07
CA GLN A 79 3.18 9.54 4.39
C GLN A 79 2.48 8.19 4.26
N ILE A 80 2.75 7.44 3.19
CA ILE A 80 2.22 6.10 2.95
C ILE A 80 2.70 5.17 4.05
N GLU A 81 3.99 5.17 4.40
CA GLU A 81 4.51 4.37 5.52
C GLU A 81 3.77 4.64 6.84
N SER A 82 3.54 5.92 7.15
CA SER A 82 2.78 6.34 8.32
C SER A 82 1.34 5.84 8.28
N LEU A 83 0.67 5.94 7.13
CA LEU A 83 -0.70 5.47 6.94
C LEU A 83 -0.82 3.94 6.98
N LEU A 84 0.14 3.21 6.42
CA LEU A 84 0.18 1.74 6.47
C LEU A 84 0.41 1.24 7.90
N ARG A 85 1.27 1.91 8.68
CA ARG A 85 1.41 1.62 10.11
C ARG A 85 0.09 1.88 10.85
N ARG A 86 -0.55 3.03 10.62
CA ARG A 86 -1.84 3.34 11.25
C ARG A 86 -2.92 2.34 10.87
N ALA A 87 -2.99 1.93 9.60
CA ALA A 87 -3.95 0.91 9.16
C ALA A 87 -3.80 -0.41 9.93
N ARG A 88 -2.56 -0.85 10.17
CA ARG A 88 -2.26 -2.02 11.01
C ARG A 88 -2.66 -1.80 12.47
N GLU A 89 -2.38 -0.63 13.04
CA GLU A 89 -2.80 -0.27 14.41
C GLU A 89 -4.32 -0.27 14.58
N LEU A 90 -5.07 -0.01 13.50
CA LEU A 90 -6.52 -0.09 13.43
C LEU A 90 -7.06 -1.50 13.13
N GLY A 91 -6.19 -2.50 12.99
CA GLY A 91 -6.55 -3.90 12.75
C GLY A 91 -6.78 -4.28 11.27
N TYR A 92 -6.40 -3.43 10.32
CA TYR A 92 -6.48 -3.77 8.90
C TYR A 92 -5.25 -4.59 8.47
N ASP A 93 -5.34 -5.91 8.61
CA ASP A 93 -4.23 -6.83 8.28
C ASP A 93 -4.16 -7.18 6.79
N ALA A 94 -5.28 -7.05 6.07
CA ALA A 94 -5.33 -7.34 4.64
C ALA A 94 -4.62 -6.23 3.85
N GLN A 95 -3.64 -6.61 3.02
CA GLN A 95 -2.89 -5.66 2.19
C GLN A 95 -3.77 -4.74 1.32
N PRO A 96 -4.88 -5.21 0.70
CA PRO A 96 -5.78 -4.33 -0.05
C PRO A 96 -6.36 -3.20 0.79
N ASP A 97 -6.76 -3.48 2.04
CA ASP A 97 -7.30 -2.49 2.97
C ASP A 97 -6.24 -1.47 3.37
N GLN A 98 -5.02 -1.92 3.66
CA GLN A 98 -3.90 -1.03 3.98
C GLN A 98 -3.57 -0.08 2.82
N ILE A 99 -3.54 -0.59 1.59
CA ILE A 99 -3.31 0.23 0.39
C ILE A 99 -4.44 1.23 0.21
N ALA A 100 -5.69 0.79 0.32
CA ALA A 100 -6.85 1.66 0.19
C ALA A 100 -6.86 2.75 1.26
N PHE A 101 -6.52 2.41 2.51
CA PHE A 101 -6.38 3.37 3.61
C PHE A 101 -5.32 4.43 3.28
N ALA A 102 -4.15 4.01 2.80
CA ALA A 102 -3.09 4.93 2.42
C ALA A 102 -3.50 5.86 1.26
N VAL A 103 -4.15 5.33 0.22
CA VAL A 103 -4.64 6.14 -0.91
C VAL A 103 -5.68 7.17 -0.47
N HIS A 104 -6.62 6.79 0.40
CA HIS A 104 -7.59 7.73 0.96
C HIS A 104 -6.93 8.77 1.86
N GLY A 105 -5.93 8.38 2.67
CA GLY A 105 -5.18 9.34 3.48
C GLY A 105 -4.40 10.37 2.66
N LEU A 106 -3.84 9.97 1.52
CA LEU A 106 -3.20 10.94 0.61
C LEU A 106 -4.22 11.83 -0.12
N THR A 107 -5.41 11.31 -0.43
CA THR A 107 -6.42 12.03 -1.23
C THR A 107 -7.29 12.97 -0.37
N LEU A 108 -7.66 12.52 0.83
CA LEU A 108 -8.56 13.23 1.74
C LEU A 108 -7.82 13.98 2.85
N GLY A 109 -6.54 13.65 3.07
CA GLY A 109 -5.68 14.20 4.11
C GLY A 109 -5.30 13.18 5.19
N MET A 110 -4.15 13.39 5.83
CA MET A 110 -3.52 12.44 6.77
C MET A 110 -4.34 12.13 8.04
N ALA A 111 -5.42 12.85 8.29
CA ALA A 111 -6.32 12.68 9.43
C ALA A 111 -7.77 12.38 9.00
N PHE A 112 -7.97 11.89 7.77
CA PHE A 112 -9.32 11.62 7.23
C PHE A 112 -10.15 10.65 8.08
N ASP A 113 -9.48 9.69 8.71
CA ASP A 113 -10.03 8.69 9.61
C ASP A 113 -10.60 9.29 10.90
N GLN A 114 -10.24 10.54 11.22
CA GLN A 114 -10.80 11.28 12.35
C GLN A 114 -12.08 12.03 12.00
N HIS A 115 -12.44 12.13 10.71
CA HIS A 115 -13.68 12.78 10.30
C HIS A 115 -14.88 12.01 10.88
N PRO A 116 -15.87 12.66 11.53
CA PRO A 116 -16.96 11.98 12.24
C PRO A 116 -17.68 10.92 11.41
N ARG A 117 -18.04 11.25 10.16
CA ARG A 117 -18.70 10.31 9.23
C ARG A 117 -17.83 9.12 8.84
N VAL A 118 -16.52 9.35 8.64
CA VAL A 118 -15.59 8.27 8.27
C VAL A 118 -15.45 7.34 9.46
N ARG A 119 -15.18 7.89 10.65
CA ARG A 119 -15.05 7.13 11.89
C ARG A 119 -16.29 6.28 12.20
N GLU A 120 -17.49 6.82 11.99
CA GLU A 120 -18.75 6.08 12.14
C GLU A 120 -18.85 4.90 11.16
N ALA A 121 -18.50 5.12 9.89
CA ALA A 121 -18.48 4.06 8.89
C ALA A 121 -17.45 2.96 9.22
N LEU A 122 -16.25 3.35 9.65
CA LEU A 122 -15.21 2.41 10.07
C LEU A 122 -15.64 1.59 11.30
N SER A 123 -16.25 2.23 12.31
CA SER A 123 -16.78 1.55 13.49
C SER A 123 -17.87 0.54 13.11
N SER A 124 -18.82 0.98 12.28
CA SER A 124 -19.94 0.13 11.84
C SER A 124 -19.46 -1.08 11.02
N ALA A 125 -18.45 -0.89 10.17
CA ALA A 125 -17.84 -1.98 9.41
C ALA A 125 -17.10 -2.96 10.33
N SER A 126 -16.35 -2.45 11.31
CA SER A 126 -15.66 -3.29 12.31
C SER A 126 -16.64 -4.16 13.10
N GLU A 127 -17.80 -3.62 13.51
CA GLU A 127 -18.87 -4.39 14.18
C GLU A 127 -19.43 -5.53 13.32
N ARG A 128 -19.37 -5.38 11.99
CA ARG A 128 -19.76 -6.43 11.02
C ARG A 128 -18.62 -7.37 10.62
N GLY A 129 -17.40 -7.14 11.13
CA GLY A 129 -16.21 -7.88 10.71
C GLY A 129 -15.75 -7.57 9.28
N GLU A 130 -16.12 -6.40 8.77
CA GLU A 130 -15.76 -5.91 7.43
C GLU A 130 -14.45 -5.12 7.44
N GLY A 131 -13.74 -5.16 6.31
CA GLY A 131 -12.50 -4.42 6.11
C GLY A 131 -12.71 -2.95 5.73
N PHE A 132 -11.60 -2.23 5.61
CA PHE A 132 -11.62 -0.81 5.24
C PHE A 132 -12.26 -0.57 3.87
N CYS A 133 -11.98 -1.40 2.87
CA CYS A 133 -12.54 -1.27 1.53
C CYS A 133 -14.07 -1.32 1.55
N GLN A 134 -14.66 -2.23 2.34
CA GLN A 134 -16.11 -2.33 2.50
C GLN A 134 -16.69 -1.12 3.20
N ALA A 135 -16.03 -0.64 4.26
CA ALA A 135 -16.44 0.58 4.97
C ALA A 135 -16.50 1.80 4.04
N MET A 136 -15.52 1.93 3.16
CA MET A 136 -15.43 3.06 2.23
C MET A 136 -16.33 2.93 1.01
N ALA A 137 -16.78 1.71 0.65
CA ALA A 137 -17.67 1.48 -0.50
C ALA A 137 -19.05 2.16 -0.35
N ALA A 138 -19.44 2.50 0.88
CA ALA A 138 -20.68 3.22 1.16
C ALA A 138 -20.63 4.71 0.77
N PHE A 139 -19.44 5.27 0.50
CA PHE A 139 -19.30 6.69 0.17
C PHE A 139 -19.29 6.91 -1.34
N THR A 140 -20.07 7.90 -1.77
CA THR A 140 -20.01 8.42 -3.14
C THR A 140 -18.80 9.34 -3.33
N PRO A 141 -18.31 9.53 -4.57
CA PRO A 141 -17.24 10.50 -4.84
C PRO A 141 -17.56 11.92 -4.36
N ALA A 142 -18.83 12.34 -4.44
CA ALA A 142 -19.28 13.65 -3.98
C ALA A 142 -19.13 13.80 -2.45
N GLU A 143 -19.46 12.75 -1.69
CA GLU A 143 -19.30 12.76 -0.23
C GLU A 143 -17.83 12.76 0.18
N LEU A 144 -16.99 11.99 -0.49
CA LEU A 144 -15.55 12.00 -0.26
C LEU A 144 -14.95 13.38 -0.55
N HIS A 145 -15.40 14.04 -1.62
CA HIS A 145 -14.98 15.40 -1.94
C HIS A 145 -15.41 16.40 -0.86
N ALA A 146 -16.64 16.29 -0.34
CA ALA A 146 -17.11 17.13 0.76
C ALA A 146 -16.28 16.92 2.04
N ILE A 147 -15.92 15.68 2.36
CA ILE A 147 -15.06 15.33 3.49
C ILE A 147 -13.67 15.97 3.33
N ALA A 148 -13.06 15.85 2.14
CA ALA A 148 -11.77 16.47 1.84
C ALA A 148 -11.83 18.01 2.04
N GLY A 149 -12.89 18.66 1.56
CA GLY A 149 -13.08 20.10 1.74
C GLY A 149 -13.24 20.51 3.21
N ALA A 150 -13.97 19.72 4.00
CA ALA A 150 -14.15 19.97 5.44
C ALA A 150 -12.84 19.83 6.23
N LEU A 151 -12.03 18.81 5.90
CA LEU A 151 -10.74 18.56 6.52
C LEU A 151 -9.73 19.66 6.18
N ALA A 152 -9.66 20.08 4.92
CA ALA A 152 -8.79 21.17 4.49
C ALA A 152 -9.13 22.50 5.20
N SER A 153 -10.43 22.81 5.32
CA SER A 153 -10.91 24.02 6.01
C SER A 153 -10.59 24.01 7.51
N THR A 154 -10.62 22.84 8.14
CA THR A 154 -10.29 22.66 9.55
C THR A 154 -8.79 22.81 9.80
N SER A 155 -7.96 22.31 8.90
CA SER A 155 -6.50 22.48 8.95
C SER A 155 -6.10 23.95 8.78
N ALA A 156 -6.73 24.67 7.85
CA ALA A 156 -6.47 26.08 7.60
C ALA A 156 -6.81 26.98 8.82
N ARG A 157 -7.87 26.66 9.57
CA ARG A 157 -8.24 27.41 10.79
C ARG A 157 -7.30 27.15 11.98
N LYS A 158 -6.61 26.01 12.00
CA LYS A 158 -5.72 25.63 13.13
C LYS A 158 -4.29 26.14 13.01
N GLY A 159 -3.92 26.82 11.91
CA GLY A 159 -2.65 27.55 11.81
C GLY A 159 -1.39 26.71 12.08
N PHE A 160 -1.34 25.47 11.61
CA PHE A 160 -0.12 24.66 11.65
C PHE A 160 0.61 24.76 10.30
N PRO A 161 1.88 25.20 10.26
CA PRO A 161 2.64 25.28 9.01
C PRO A 161 2.99 23.86 8.51
N ALA A 162 3.03 23.74 7.18
CA ALA A 162 3.35 22.54 6.42
C ALA A 162 4.77 22.02 6.66
#